data_AF-A0A4W6FP22-F1
#
_entry.id   AF-A0A4W6FP22-F1
#
_cell.length_a   1.000
_cell.length_b   1.000
_cell.length_c   1.000
_cell.angle_alpha   90.00
_cell.angle_beta   90.00
_cell.angle_gamma   90.00
#
_symmetry.space_group_name_H-M   'P 1'
#
loop_
_entity.id
_entity.type
_entity.pdbx_description
1 polymer ?
#
loop_
_entity_poly.entity_id
_entity_poly.type
_entity_poly.pdbx_seq_one_letter_code
_entity_poly.pdbx_strand_id
1 'polypeptide(L)'
;MIGSGLIQIWAVLLTLSGSSATSLQGDKPVYIHWPLISTEASHSITLHCLNDPPDVPMDSFTSTQPIHKENTTLRFRGWNKQMFEKDTLLEPHVLQDECKIQDGSWHQSRFFFHTQDSRQLPIVDIQEFPTSQPNTLQHIEIGPVCFL
;
A
#
# COMPACT_ATOMS: atom_id res chain seq x y z
N MET A 1 15.96 30.18 -1.85
CA MET A 1 17.21 29.58 -1.36
C MET A 1 17.22 28.13 -1.80
N ILE A 2 18.21 27.78 -2.65
CA ILE A 2 18.93 26.49 -2.80
C ILE A 2 18.11 25.19 -2.55
N GLY A 3 18.01 24.20 -3.46
CA GLY A 3 18.72 23.99 -4.72
C GLY A 3 18.20 22.76 -5.47
N SER A 4 18.38 22.84 -6.78
CA SER A 4 18.24 21.80 -7.79
C SER A 4 19.40 20.81 -7.70
N GLY A 5 19.16 19.53 -7.97
CA GLY A 5 20.22 18.61 -8.35
C GLY A 5 19.99 17.18 -7.84
N LEU A 6 19.47 16.31 -8.72
CA LEU A 6 19.77 14.86 -8.71
C LEU A 6 19.16 14.06 -9.88
N ILE A 7 18.40 14.69 -10.80
CA ILE A 7 17.73 13.94 -11.88
C ILE A 7 18.61 13.73 -13.13
N GLN A 8 19.80 14.36 -13.27
CA GLN A 8 20.57 14.31 -14.52
C GLN A 8 21.75 13.31 -14.62
N ILE A 9 22.01 12.44 -13.64
CA ILE A 9 23.27 11.67 -13.64
C ILE A 9 23.20 10.32 -14.40
N TRP A 10 22.01 9.81 -14.77
CA TRP A 10 21.93 8.52 -15.49
C TRP A 10 21.96 8.61 -17.03
N ALA A 11 21.96 9.81 -17.61
CA ALA A 11 21.87 9.99 -19.06
C ALA A 11 23.21 10.13 -19.81
N VAL A 12 24.36 10.12 -19.11
CA VAL A 12 25.69 10.38 -19.73
C VAL A 12 26.67 9.22 -19.48
N LEU A 13 26.22 7.98 -19.69
CA LEU A 13 27.11 6.81 -19.69
C LEU A 13 26.78 5.80 -20.80
N LEU A 14 26.15 6.27 -21.88
CA LEU A 14 25.85 5.47 -23.06
C LEU A 14 26.27 6.18 -24.35
N THR A 15 27.54 6.59 -24.45
CA THR A 15 28.23 6.66 -25.75
C THR A 15 29.72 6.36 -25.59
N LEU A 16 30.22 5.47 -26.45
CA LEU A 16 31.63 5.19 -26.83
C LEU A 16 32.21 3.84 -26.39
N SER A 17 31.79 2.78 -27.09
CA SER A 17 32.76 1.86 -27.72
C SER A 17 32.09 1.16 -28.91
N GLY A 18 32.35 1.69 -30.10
CA GLY A 18 32.11 0.94 -31.33
C GLY A 18 33.18 -0.13 -31.48
N SER A 19 32.78 -1.39 -31.62
CA SER A 19 33.57 -2.47 -32.21
C SER A 19 32.63 -3.56 -32.72
N SER A 20 32.89 -3.98 -33.96
CA SER A 20 32.10 -4.88 -34.78
C SER A 20 32.01 -6.32 -34.25
N ALA A 21 30.97 -7.00 -34.74
CA ALA A 21 30.85 -8.45 -34.96
C ALA A 21 30.77 -9.36 -33.73
N THR A 22 29.56 -9.84 -33.44
CA THR A 22 29.13 -11.20 -33.81
C THR A 22 27.64 -11.36 -33.48
N SER A 23 26.87 -11.79 -34.48
CA SER A 23 25.49 -12.25 -34.27
C SER A 23 25.56 -13.53 -33.44
N LEU A 24 25.32 -13.42 -32.14
CA LEU A 24 24.95 -14.58 -31.33
C LEU A 24 23.43 -14.72 -31.43
N GLN A 25 23.04 -15.46 -32.46
CA GLN A 25 21.77 -16.12 -32.57
C GLN A 25 21.45 -16.86 -31.26
N GLY A 26 20.40 -16.44 -30.56
CA GLY A 26 19.69 -17.30 -29.61
C GLY A 26 19.68 -16.90 -28.14
N ASP A 27 19.53 -15.62 -27.81
CA ASP A 27 19.04 -15.26 -26.47
C ASP A 27 17.53 -15.58 -26.40
N LYS A 28 17.23 -16.84 -26.07
CA LYS A 28 15.93 -17.15 -25.46
C LYS A 28 15.86 -16.28 -24.21
N PRO A 29 14.80 -15.48 -24.00
CA PRO A 29 14.63 -14.82 -22.72
C PRO A 29 14.67 -15.93 -21.66
N VAL A 30 15.66 -15.84 -20.76
CA VAL A 30 15.62 -16.60 -19.52
C VAL A 30 14.41 -16.03 -18.79
N TYR A 31 13.24 -16.62 -19.06
CA TYR A 31 12.12 -16.51 -18.17
C TYR A 31 12.68 -16.99 -16.84
N ILE A 32 12.79 -16.08 -15.88
CA ILE A 32 12.94 -16.45 -14.48
C ILE A 32 11.66 -17.20 -14.17
N HIS A 33 11.67 -18.49 -14.46
CA HIS A 33 10.70 -19.42 -13.96
C HIS A 33 11.05 -19.47 -12.48
N TRP A 34 10.27 -18.75 -11.67
CA TRP A 34 10.23 -18.94 -10.24
C TRP A 34 9.13 -19.97 -9.96
N PRO A 35 9.35 -21.28 -10.13
CA PRO A 35 8.44 -22.22 -9.51
C PRO A 35 8.84 -22.37 -8.04
N LEU A 36 7.91 -21.97 -7.18
CA LEU A 36 7.46 -22.78 -6.05
C LEU A 36 8.50 -23.12 -4.97
N ILE A 37 8.46 -22.40 -3.86
CA ILE A 37 8.89 -23.01 -2.59
C ILE A 37 7.86 -22.75 -1.50
N SER A 38 7.27 -21.56 -1.49
CA SER A 38 6.22 -21.23 -0.53
C SER A 38 4.86 -21.19 -1.20
N THR A 39 3.98 -22.11 -0.81
CA THR A 39 2.56 -22.03 -1.16
C THR A 39 1.89 -20.95 -0.33
N GLU A 40 2.37 -20.75 0.90
CA GLU A 40 1.77 -19.86 1.86
C GLU A 40 2.57 -18.58 2.02
N ALA A 41 1.86 -17.47 2.18
CA ALA A 41 2.47 -16.19 2.52
C ALA A 41 1.62 -15.43 3.53
N SER A 42 2.31 -14.67 4.38
CA SER A 42 1.69 -13.77 5.34
C SER A 42 2.31 -12.39 5.31
N HIS A 43 1.51 -11.37 5.55
CA HIS A 43 1.96 -9.98 5.59
C HIS A 43 1.16 -9.20 6.63
N SER A 44 1.73 -8.15 7.19
CA SER A 44 1.06 -7.29 8.17
C SER A 44 1.21 -5.82 7.83
N ILE A 45 0.13 -5.05 7.98
CA ILE A 45 0.13 -3.60 7.82
C ILE A 45 -0.49 -2.96 9.05
N THR A 46 0.14 -1.91 9.56
CA THR A 46 -0.40 -1.09 10.64
C THR A 46 -0.70 0.30 10.11
N LEU A 47 -1.93 0.76 10.31
CA LEU A 47 -2.35 2.13 10.04
C LEU A 47 -2.42 2.88 11.37
N HIS A 48 -1.74 4.02 11.44
CA HIS A 48 -1.83 4.96 12.55
C HIS A 48 -2.69 6.14 12.13
N CYS A 49 -3.69 6.46 12.93
CA CYS A 49 -4.73 7.43 12.61
C CYS A 49 -4.85 8.45 13.74
N LEU A 50 -4.92 9.73 13.38
CA LEU A 50 -5.32 10.80 14.28
C LEU A 50 -6.59 11.43 13.73
N ASN A 51 -7.69 11.25 14.45
CA ASN A 51 -8.97 11.84 14.11
C ASN A 51 -9.32 12.93 15.12
N ASP A 52 -9.74 14.09 14.60
CA ASP A 52 -10.24 15.18 15.43
C ASP A 52 -11.55 14.78 16.15
N PRO A 53 -11.78 15.31 17.37
CA PRO A 53 -13.04 15.09 18.07
C PRO A 53 -14.21 15.76 17.32
N PRO A 54 -15.43 15.20 17.41
CA PRO A 54 -16.59 15.63 16.64
C PRO A 54 -17.02 17.09 16.89
N ASP A 55 -16.57 17.70 18.00
CA ASP A 55 -16.97 19.03 18.47
C ASP A 55 -15.99 20.15 18.12
N VAL A 56 -15.00 19.93 17.23
CA VAL A 56 -14.11 21.01 16.76
C VAL A 56 -14.68 21.59 15.46
N PRO A 57 -15.34 22.78 15.48
CA PRO A 57 -15.60 23.50 14.26
C PRO A 57 -14.29 24.18 13.87
N MET A 58 -13.63 23.68 12.83
CA MET A 58 -12.49 24.39 12.26
C MET A 58 -12.97 25.25 11.10
N ASP A 59 -12.83 26.54 11.31
CA ASP A 59 -13.20 27.62 10.41
C ASP A 59 -12.49 27.47 9.07
N SER A 60 -13.19 27.01 8.01
CA SER A 60 -12.86 27.27 6.59
C SER A 60 -13.59 26.31 5.64
N PHE A 61 -14.67 26.83 5.04
CA PHE A 61 -15.35 26.38 3.82
C PHE A 61 -16.14 25.05 3.82
N THR A 62 -17.47 25.25 3.91
CA THR A 62 -18.55 24.47 3.25
C THR A 62 -18.63 22.97 3.51
N SER A 63 -19.40 22.59 4.53
CA SER A 63 -20.71 21.94 4.35
C SER A 63 -21.13 21.28 5.66
N THR A 64 -22.13 21.89 6.30
CA THR A 64 -22.93 21.31 7.37
C THR A 64 -23.51 19.96 6.94
N GLN A 65 -23.20 18.88 7.64
CA GLN A 65 -24.11 17.78 8.02
C GLN A 65 -23.38 16.82 8.97
N PRO A 66 -24.05 16.24 9.98
CA PRO A 66 -23.49 15.13 10.75
C PRO A 66 -23.48 13.90 9.84
N ILE A 67 -22.35 13.67 9.16
CA ILE A 67 -22.21 12.51 8.28
C ILE A 67 -22.14 11.28 9.19
N HIS A 68 -23.26 10.56 9.23
CA HIS A 68 -23.36 9.25 9.86
C HIS A 68 -22.17 8.39 9.40
N LYS A 69 -21.50 7.76 10.38
CA LYS A 69 -20.34 6.86 10.24
C LYS A 69 -20.70 5.69 9.34
N GLU A 70 -20.60 5.86 8.03
CA GLU A 70 -20.55 4.75 7.11
C GLU A 70 -19.13 4.19 7.17
N ASN A 71 -19.03 2.89 7.42
CA ASN A 71 -17.78 2.20 7.69
C ASN A 71 -16.78 2.47 6.55
N THR A 72 -15.72 3.26 6.82
CA THR A 72 -14.60 3.40 5.90
C THR A 72 -14.12 1.99 5.56
N THR A 73 -14.39 1.56 4.33
CA THR A 73 -14.06 0.20 3.91
C THR A 73 -12.69 0.28 3.28
N LEU A 74 -11.69 -0.18 4.02
CA LEU A 74 -10.31 -0.26 3.54
C LEU A 74 -10.17 -1.44 2.59
N ARG A 75 -9.51 -1.21 1.46
CA ARG A 75 -9.16 -2.23 0.47
C ARG A 75 -7.67 -2.27 0.30
N PHE A 76 -7.11 -3.45 0.27
CA PHE A 76 -5.68 -3.65 0.09
C PHE A 76 -5.44 -4.38 -1.22
N ARG A 77 -4.61 -3.84 -2.09
CA ARG A 77 -4.29 -4.44 -3.38
C ARG A 77 -3.00 -5.23 -3.28
N GLY A 78 -3.07 -6.52 -3.58
CA GLY A 78 -1.90 -7.38 -3.76
C GLY A 78 -1.15 -7.07 -5.06
N TRP A 79 0.11 -7.48 -5.16
CA TRP A 79 0.92 -7.24 -6.37
C TRP A 79 0.36 -7.90 -7.63
N ASN A 80 -0.41 -9.00 -7.49
CA ASN A 80 -1.15 -9.63 -8.58
C ASN A 80 -2.47 -8.91 -8.94
N LYS A 81 -2.72 -7.73 -8.35
CA LYS A 81 -3.90 -6.89 -8.56
C LYS A 81 -5.19 -7.42 -7.92
N GLN A 82 -5.15 -8.50 -7.13
CA GLN A 82 -6.29 -8.91 -6.33
C GLN A 82 -6.51 -7.95 -5.17
N MET A 83 -7.77 -7.83 -4.75
CA MET A 83 -8.18 -6.97 -3.65
C MET A 83 -8.48 -7.83 -2.42
N PHE A 84 -7.93 -7.41 -1.29
CA PHE A 84 -8.26 -7.90 0.04
C PHE A 84 -9.21 -6.90 0.68
N GLU A 85 -10.43 -7.32 0.94
CA GLU A 85 -11.50 -6.47 1.47
C GLU A 85 -12.48 -7.30 2.29
N LYS A 86 -13.20 -6.64 3.20
CA LYS A 86 -14.18 -7.28 4.07
C LYS A 86 -15.27 -7.99 3.25
N ASP A 87 -15.79 -9.10 3.76
CA ASP A 87 -16.90 -9.86 3.16
C ASP A 87 -16.54 -10.51 1.81
N THR A 88 -15.24 -10.75 1.56
CA THR A 88 -14.74 -11.47 0.38
C THR A 88 -13.92 -12.70 0.75
N LEU A 89 -13.60 -13.53 -0.25
CA LEU A 89 -12.73 -14.70 -0.06
C LEU A 89 -11.31 -14.32 0.42
N LEU A 90 -10.88 -13.09 0.15
CA LEU A 90 -9.57 -12.55 0.52
C LEU A 90 -9.74 -11.50 1.63
N GLU A 91 -10.54 -11.80 2.63
CA GLU A 91 -10.73 -10.90 3.77
C GLU A 91 -9.45 -10.84 4.64
N PRO A 92 -8.94 -9.63 4.94
CA PRO A 92 -7.84 -9.50 5.88
C PRO A 92 -8.29 -9.77 7.31
N HIS A 93 -7.43 -10.44 8.09
CA HIS A 93 -7.64 -10.58 9.52
C HIS A 93 -7.35 -9.26 10.22
N VAL A 94 -8.39 -8.67 10.82
CA VAL A 94 -8.27 -7.43 11.58
C VAL A 94 -7.88 -7.76 13.01
N LEU A 95 -6.62 -7.51 13.37
CA LEU A 95 -6.09 -7.76 14.72
C LEU A 95 -6.53 -6.66 15.71
N GLN A 96 -6.64 -5.42 15.22
CA GLN A 96 -7.04 -4.25 16.00
C GLN A 96 -7.67 -3.23 15.05
N ASP A 97 -8.77 -2.59 15.46
CA ASP A 97 -9.44 -1.56 14.65
C ASP A 97 -9.87 -0.35 15.49
N GLU A 98 -8.90 0.49 15.83
CA GLU A 98 -9.10 1.66 16.70
C GLU A 98 -9.18 2.98 15.92
N CYS A 99 -8.90 2.98 14.61
CA CYS A 99 -9.04 4.18 13.78
C CYS A 99 -10.47 4.71 13.64
N LYS A 100 -11.48 4.03 14.23
CA LYS A 100 -12.87 4.50 14.35
C LYS A 100 -13.09 5.44 15.54
N ILE A 101 -12.12 5.52 16.45
CA ILE A 101 -12.14 6.36 17.65
C ILE A 101 -11.78 7.80 17.23
N GLN A 102 -12.52 8.77 17.78
CA GLN A 102 -12.42 10.20 17.48
C GLN A 102 -12.30 10.98 18.79
N ASP A 103 -11.17 10.82 19.47
CA ASP A 103 -10.87 11.44 20.76
C ASP A 103 -9.71 12.45 20.68
N GLY A 104 -9.24 12.77 19.46
CA GLY A 104 -8.08 13.63 19.25
C GLY A 104 -6.74 12.98 19.64
N SER A 105 -6.71 11.67 19.87
CA SER A 105 -5.49 10.90 20.17
C SER A 105 -5.11 9.98 19.03
N TRP A 106 -3.84 9.55 19.02
CA TRP A 106 -3.34 8.59 18.05
C TRP A 106 -3.88 7.19 18.37
N HIS A 107 -4.47 6.57 17.35
CA HIS A 107 -4.95 5.20 17.37
C HIS A 107 -4.29 4.40 16.28
N GLN A 108 -4.36 3.06 16.38
CA GLN A 108 -3.84 2.18 15.35
C GLN A 108 -4.84 1.08 14.95
N SER A 109 -4.89 0.77 13.67
CA SER A 109 -5.58 -0.42 13.15
C SER A 109 -4.55 -1.35 12.52
N ARG A 110 -4.59 -2.63 12.88
CA ARG A 110 -3.63 -3.66 12.45
C ARG A 110 -4.32 -4.72 11.61
N PHE A 111 -3.79 -4.92 10.41
CA PHE A 111 -4.30 -5.85 9.42
C PHE A 111 -3.26 -6.94 9.16
N PHE A 112 -3.72 -8.19 9.19
CA PHE A 112 -2.92 -9.37 8.89
C PHE A 112 -3.50 -10.08 7.68
N PHE A 113 -2.67 -10.30 6.68
CA PHE A 113 -3.02 -10.95 5.43
C PHE A 113 -2.37 -12.32 5.43
N HIS A 114 -3.16 -13.34 5.13
CA HIS A 114 -2.72 -14.73 5.04
C HIS A 114 -3.32 -15.35 3.79
N THR A 115 -2.51 -16.07 3.03
CA THR A 115 -2.96 -16.71 1.79
C THR A 115 -2.19 -17.98 1.50
N GLN A 116 -2.88 -18.94 0.88
CA GLN A 116 -2.33 -20.19 0.34
C GLN A 116 -1.84 -20.04 -1.12
N ASP A 117 -1.83 -18.82 -1.65
CA ASP A 117 -1.17 -18.47 -2.91
C ASP A 117 -0.21 -17.30 -2.66
N SER A 118 1.07 -17.60 -2.50
CA SER A 118 2.12 -16.59 -2.27
C SER A 118 2.20 -15.51 -3.34
N ARG A 119 1.62 -15.73 -4.53
CA ARG A 119 1.53 -14.71 -5.59
C ARG A 119 0.48 -13.65 -5.31
N GLN A 120 -0.23 -13.67 -4.20
CA GLN A 120 -1.18 -12.61 -3.85
C GLN A 120 -0.56 -11.52 -2.99
N LEU A 121 0.56 -11.82 -2.32
CA LEU A 121 1.32 -10.90 -1.47
C LEU A 121 2.68 -10.55 -2.12
N PRO A 122 3.28 -9.38 -1.87
CA PRO A 122 2.89 -8.36 -0.88
C PRO A 122 1.66 -7.53 -1.26
N ILE A 123 1.13 -6.81 -0.29
CA ILE A 123 0.24 -5.67 -0.53
C ILE A 123 1.10 -4.53 -1.09
N VAL A 124 0.65 -3.92 -2.18
CA VAL A 124 1.39 -2.87 -2.90
C VAL A 124 0.66 -1.53 -2.91
N ASP A 125 -0.61 -1.52 -2.56
CA ASP A 125 -1.45 -0.32 -2.58
C ASP A 125 -2.62 -0.46 -1.59
N ILE A 126 -3.02 0.66 -0.97
CA ILE A 126 -4.09 0.74 0.01
C ILE A 126 -5.08 1.79 -0.51
N GLN A 127 -6.31 1.37 -0.73
CA GLN A 127 -7.39 2.23 -1.21
C GLN A 127 -8.40 2.42 -0.10
N GLU A 128 -8.58 3.67 0.29
CA GLU A 128 -9.65 4.09 1.19
C GLU A 128 -10.84 4.54 0.34
N PHE A 129 -12.03 4.06 0.67
CA PHE A 129 -13.24 4.69 0.14
C PHE A 129 -13.46 6.01 0.88
N PRO A 130 -13.54 7.16 0.17
CA PRO A 130 -13.71 8.44 0.81
C PRO A 130 -15.16 8.58 1.30
N THR A 131 -15.42 8.17 2.54
CA THR A 131 -16.55 8.68 3.32
C THR A 131 -16.12 10.01 3.95
N SER A 132 -15.92 11.02 3.08
CA SER A 132 -15.86 12.46 3.43
C SER A 132 -15.29 12.79 4.84
N GLN A 133 -14.02 12.47 5.11
CA GLN A 133 -13.31 12.98 6.29
C GLN A 133 -12.11 13.80 5.84
N PRO A 134 -12.22 15.14 5.84
CA PRO A 134 -11.15 16.01 5.34
C PRO A 134 -9.96 16.19 6.30
N ASN A 135 -10.00 15.65 7.53
CA ASN A 135 -9.08 16.04 8.61
C ASN A 135 -8.34 14.87 9.32
N THR A 136 -8.14 13.72 8.67
CA THR A 136 -7.42 12.61 9.29
C THR A 136 -5.93 12.64 8.91
N LEU A 137 -5.04 12.78 9.90
CA LEU A 137 -3.61 12.51 9.69
C LEU A 137 -3.38 11.01 9.75
N GLN A 138 -2.67 10.47 8.75
CA GLN A 138 -2.43 9.04 8.61
C GLN A 138 -0.95 8.74 8.47
N HIS A 139 -0.49 7.71 9.16
CA HIS A 139 0.84 7.14 9.00
C HIS A 139 0.73 5.63 8.79
N ILE A 140 1.45 5.11 7.79
CA ILE A 140 1.36 3.71 7.39
C ILE A 140 2.68 3.03 7.68
N GLU A 141 2.61 1.93 8.43
CA GLU A 141 3.75 1.04 8.67
C GLU A 141 3.52 -0.28 7.94
N ILE A 142 4.46 -0.60 7.04
CA ILE A 142 4.45 -1.84 6.28
C ILE A 142 5.34 -2.86 6.99
N GLY A 143 4.73 -3.95 7.49
CA GLY A 143 5.46 -5.04 8.12
C GLY A 143 6.13 -5.97 7.11
N PRO A 144 6.91 -6.95 7.58
CA PRO A 144 7.58 -7.90 6.70
C PRO A 144 6.57 -8.79 5.96
N VAL A 145 7.00 -9.35 4.82
CA VAL A 145 6.31 -10.46 4.15
C VAL A 145 7.05 -11.73 4.51
N CYS A 146 6.32 -12.71 5.06
CA CYS A 146 6.85 -14.03 5.34
C CYS A 146 6.32 -15.00 4.29
N PHE A 147 7.21 -15.88 3.82
CA PHE A 147 6.90 -16.96 2.89
C PHE A 147 7.19 -18.28 3.61
N LEU A 148 6.21 -19.19 3.62
CA LEU A 148 6.28 -20.50 4.24
C LEU A 148 6.20 -21.59 3.16
#